data_AF-A0A975LG64-F1
#
_entry.id   AF-A0A975LG64-F1
#
_cell.length_a   1.000
_cell.length_b   1.000
_cell.length_c   1.000
_cell.angle_alpha   90.00
_cell.angle_beta   90.00
_cell.angle_gamma   90.00
#
_symmetry.space_group_name_H-M   'P 1'
#
loop_
_entity.id
_entity.type
_entity.pdbx_description
1 polymer ?
#
loop_
_entity_poly.entity_id
_entity_poly.type
_entity_poly.pdbx_seq_one_letter_code
_entity_poly.pdbx_strand_id
1 'polypeptide(L)'
;MLVLTSISYGAIFNEIEGIEEIKTYEPWKVTHPHYYYRNRKQNTAYIARKQLDFKPSLPGYGIFNFHNKLVLTNPDEKKRSVWKLPQYFHPHFGTRMSYHEKNLDSWQLYDSYCILNTVVEVKNL
;
A
#
# COMPACT_ATOMS: atom_id res chain seq x y z
N MET A 1 -14.19 -4.96 -2.80
CA MET A 1 -14.64 -5.29 -1.43
C MET A 1 -13.42 -5.75 -0.65
N LEU A 2 -12.72 -4.83 0.02
CA LEU A 2 -11.65 -5.18 0.95
C LEU A 2 -12.30 -5.35 2.31
N VAL A 3 -12.58 -6.59 2.68
CA VAL A 3 -12.98 -6.94 4.03
C VAL A 3 -11.70 -6.89 4.87
N LEU A 4 -11.47 -5.79 5.57
CA LEU A 4 -10.52 -5.78 6.68
C LEU A 4 -11.25 -6.44 7.86
N THR A 5 -11.22 -7.77 7.89
CA THR A 5 -11.49 -8.48 9.14
C THR A 5 -10.45 -8.03 10.16
N SER A 6 -10.91 -7.75 11.38
CA SER A 6 -10.06 -7.43 12.51
C SER A 6 -9.08 -8.58 12.75
N ILE A 7 -7.89 -8.47 12.19
CA ILE A 7 -6.73 -9.25 12.61
C ILE A 7 -6.18 -8.47 13.80
N SER A 8 -6.20 -9.09 14.97
CA SER A 8 -5.81 -8.55 16.28
C SER A 8 -4.29 -8.32 16.39
N TYR A 9 -3.71 -7.63 15.43
CA TYR A 9 -2.32 -7.21 15.41
C TYR A 9 -2.30 -5.71 15.09
N GLY A 10 -2.02 -4.87 16.09
CA GLY A 10 -1.60 -3.49 15.87
C GLY A 10 -2.66 -2.57 15.23
N ALA A 11 -3.69 -2.14 15.96
CA ALA A 11 -4.62 -1.13 15.48
C ALA A 11 -3.94 0.25 15.43
N ILE A 12 -3.56 0.69 14.22
CA ILE A 12 -3.02 2.04 13.97
C ILE A 12 -4.09 3.14 13.91
N PHE A 13 -5.37 2.75 13.83
CA PHE A 13 -6.51 3.67 13.75
C PHE A 13 -7.25 3.78 15.08
N ASN A 14 -7.70 4.99 15.39
CA ASN A 14 -8.49 5.30 16.58
C ASN A 14 -9.99 5.15 16.29
N GLU A 15 -10.43 5.65 15.14
CA GLU A 15 -11.82 5.72 14.74
C GLU A 15 -11.91 5.35 13.25
N ILE A 16 -12.97 4.60 12.93
CA ILE A 16 -13.37 4.29 11.56
C ILE A 16 -14.78 4.84 11.42
N GLU A 17 -14.97 5.81 10.54
CA GLU A 17 -16.25 6.51 10.37
C GLU A 17 -16.72 6.37 8.92
N GLY A 18 -17.90 5.78 8.73
CA GLY A 18 -18.61 5.84 7.45
C GLY A 18 -19.08 7.26 7.20
N ILE A 19 -18.72 7.82 6.04
CA ILE A 19 -19.08 9.19 5.68
C ILE A 19 -20.42 9.20 4.96
N GLU A 20 -21.40 9.80 5.60
CA GLU A 20 -22.72 10.09 5.06
C GLU A 20 -22.78 11.48 4.42
N GLU A 21 -23.61 11.60 3.39
CA GLU A 21 -23.78 12.84 2.63
C GLU A 21 -24.51 13.94 3.42
N ILE A 22 -25.46 13.59 4.28
CA ILE A 22 -26.35 14.57 4.94
C ILE A 22 -25.90 14.88 6.38
N LYS A 23 -24.99 14.08 6.95
CA LYS A 23 -24.48 14.25 8.31
C LYS A 23 -23.63 15.52 8.45
N THR A 24 -23.72 16.16 9.60
CA THR A 24 -22.82 17.24 10.03
C THR A 24 -21.57 16.68 10.69
N TYR A 25 -20.42 17.30 10.41
CA TYR A 25 -19.13 16.91 10.96
C TYR A 25 -18.41 18.11 11.56
N GLU A 26 -17.43 17.83 12.41
CA GLU A 26 -16.57 18.78 13.08
C GLU A 26 -15.78 19.62 12.04
N PRO A 27 -15.48 20.89 12.33
CA PRO A 27 -14.86 21.80 11.36
C PRO A 27 -13.54 21.29 10.77
N TRP A 28 -12.73 20.56 11.54
CA TRP A 28 -11.47 20.01 11.04
C TRP A 28 -11.72 18.87 10.03
N LYS A 29 -12.75 18.04 10.24
CA LYS A 29 -13.10 16.92 9.35
C LYS A 29 -13.49 17.42 7.97
N VAL A 30 -14.33 18.45 7.88
CA VAL A 30 -14.86 18.96 6.59
C VAL A 30 -13.80 19.55 5.66
N THR A 31 -12.60 19.87 6.17
CA THR A 31 -11.47 20.31 5.34
C THR A 31 -10.76 19.16 4.63
N HIS A 32 -10.95 17.91 5.06
CA HIS A 32 -10.32 16.76 4.44
C HIS A 32 -11.09 16.29 3.19
N PRO A 33 -10.39 15.79 2.14
CA PRO A 33 -11.02 15.39 0.88
C PRO A 33 -12.16 14.37 1.02
N HIS A 34 -12.06 13.46 2.00
CA HIS A 34 -13.08 12.45 2.26
C HIS A 34 -14.42 13.06 2.72
N TYR A 35 -14.40 14.10 3.55
CA TYR A 35 -15.60 14.77 4.05
C TYR A 35 -16.09 15.87 3.10
N TYR A 36 -15.17 16.53 2.39
CA TYR A 36 -15.50 17.52 1.37
C TYR A 36 -16.24 16.88 0.17
N TYR A 37 -15.77 15.73 -0.31
CA TYR A 37 -16.39 14.98 -1.42
C TYR A 37 -17.20 13.78 -0.91
N ARG A 38 -18.22 14.05 -0.10
CA ARG A 38 -19.00 13.04 0.63
C ARG A 38 -19.93 12.16 -0.20
N ASN A 39 -20.32 12.56 -1.42
CA ASN A 39 -21.15 11.76 -2.33
C ASN A 39 -20.32 10.69 -3.07
N ARG A 40 -19.69 9.78 -2.30
CA ARG A 40 -18.93 8.64 -2.83
C ARG A 40 -19.48 7.37 -2.21
N LYS A 41 -19.73 6.36 -3.04
CA LYS A 41 -20.09 5.03 -2.54
C LYS A 41 -18.96 4.48 -1.68
N GLN A 42 -19.31 3.90 -0.52
CA GLN A 42 -18.34 3.29 0.41
C GLN A 42 -17.24 4.26 0.90
N ASN A 43 -17.59 5.53 1.10
CA ASN A 43 -16.67 6.53 1.62
C ASN A 43 -16.47 6.34 3.13
N THR A 44 -15.24 6.07 3.54
CA THR A 44 -14.89 5.80 4.94
C THR A 44 -13.65 6.62 5.31
N ALA A 45 -13.70 7.30 6.44
CA ALA A 45 -12.55 7.92 7.06
C ALA A 45 -11.90 6.96 8.06
N TYR A 46 -10.58 6.87 7.99
CA TYR A 46 -9.74 6.18 8.97
C TYR A 46 -8.94 7.22 9.72
N ILE A 47 -9.30 7.47 10.98
CA ILE A 47 -8.65 8.48 11.79
C ILE A 47 -7.53 7.79 12.58
N ALA A 48 -6.29 8.22 12.35
CA ALA A 48 -5.12 7.64 12.99
C ALA A 48 -5.11 7.87 14.51
N ARG A 49 -4.48 6.96 15.25
CA ARG A 49 -4.22 7.16 16.68
C ARG A 49 -3.14 8.22 16.89
N LYS A 50 -3.14 8.83 18.08
CA LYS A 50 -2.02 9.69 18.51
C LYS A 50 -0.71 8.90 18.64
N GLN A 51 -0.79 7.65 19.08
CA GLN A 51 0.36 6.77 19.31
C GLN A 51 0.05 5.36 18.79
N LEU A 52 1.09 4.63 18.39
CA LEU A 52 0.96 3.22 18.01
C LEU A 52 0.58 2.39 19.24
N ASP A 53 -0.29 1.41 19.06
CA ASP A 53 -0.71 0.51 20.14
C ASP A 53 0.41 -0.47 20.56
N PHE A 54 1.18 -0.98 19.61
CA PHE A 54 2.32 -1.87 19.87
C PHE A 54 3.61 -1.14 20.23
N LYS A 55 3.66 0.18 20.06
CA LYS A 55 4.81 1.02 20.45
C LYS A 55 4.35 2.44 20.83
N PRO A 56 3.78 2.62 22.03
CA PRO A 56 3.19 3.91 22.45
C PRO A 56 4.16 5.09 22.49
N SER A 57 5.47 4.83 22.50
CA SER A 57 6.50 5.87 22.38
C SER A 57 6.60 6.51 20.99
N LEU A 58 5.94 5.93 19.97
CA LEU A 58 5.92 6.47 18.62
C LEU A 58 4.54 7.05 18.26
N PRO A 59 4.49 8.13 17.47
CA PRO A 59 3.24 8.64 16.91
C PRO A 59 2.50 7.60 16.07
N GLY A 60 1.16 7.60 16.13
CA GLY A 60 0.31 6.74 15.30
C GLY A 60 0.05 7.27 13.89
N TYR A 61 0.60 8.45 13.58
CA TYR A 61 0.57 9.09 12.26
C TYR A 61 1.91 9.77 11.98
N GLY A 62 2.17 10.10 10.72
CA GLY A 62 3.40 10.79 10.32
C GLY A 62 3.37 11.22 8.86
N ILE A 63 4.45 11.88 8.46
CA ILE A 63 4.68 12.27 7.06
C ILE A 63 5.54 11.20 6.41
N PHE A 64 5.15 10.76 5.20
CA PHE A 64 6.00 9.92 4.40
C PHE A 64 7.14 10.75 3.81
N ASN A 65 8.36 10.54 4.31
CA ASN A 65 9.56 11.21 3.81
C ASN A 65 9.92 10.65 2.43
N PHE A 66 9.30 11.22 1.40
CA PHE A 66 9.46 10.77 0.02
C PHE A 66 10.90 10.93 -0.48
N HIS A 67 11.39 9.91 -1.19
CA HIS A 67 12.65 9.94 -1.91
C HIS A 67 12.54 9.08 -3.17
N ASN A 68 13.18 9.47 -4.28
CA ASN A 68 13.08 8.74 -5.55
C ASN A 68 13.55 7.26 -5.46
N LYS A 69 14.48 6.96 -4.55
CA LYS A 69 14.91 5.58 -4.24
C LYS A 69 13.79 4.67 -3.70
N LEU A 70 12.68 5.24 -3.22
CA LEU A 70 11.52 4.49 -2.73
C LEU A 70 10.53 4.17 -3.86
N VAL A 71 10.75 4.69 -5.08
CA VAL A 71 9.90 4.44 -6.24
C VAL A 71 10.31 3.10 -6.87
N LEU A 72 9.42 2.11 -6.76
CA LEU A 72 9.66 0.74 -7.23
C LEU A 72 9.10 0.45 -8.64
N THR A 73 8.33 1.38 -9.21
CA THR A 73 7.91 1.29 -10.61
C THR A 73 9.11 1.48 -11.52
N ASN A 74 9.19 0.72 -12.62
CA ASN A 74 10.26 0.94 -13.59
C ASN A 74 9.97 2.23 -14.42
N PRO A 75 10.79 3.29 -14.34
CA PRO A 75 10.54 4.55 -15.05
C PRO A 75 10.61 4.41 -16.57
N ASP A 76 11.29 3.38 -17.07
CA ASP A 76 11.49 3.13 -18.50
C ASP A 76 10.36 2.27 -19.11
N GLU A 77 9.37 1.87 -18.29
CA GLU A 77 8.30 0.96 -18.69
C GLU A 77 6.93 1.62 -18.69
N LYS A 78 6.13 1.32 -19.72
CA LYS A 78 4.73 1.77 -19.80
C LYS A 78 3.79 0.86 -19.01
N LYS A 79 4.17 -0.40 -18.80
CA LYS A 79 3.35 -1.40 -18.10
C LYS A 79 3.50 -1.25 -16.59
N ARG A 80 2.38 -1.06 -15.87
CA ARG A 80 2.36 -1.01 -14.39
C ARG A 80 2.65 -2.36 -13.72
N SER A 81 2.67 -3.45 -14.48
CA SER A 81 3.05 -4.77 -13.99
C SER A 81 4.56 -4.97 -13.88
N VAL A 82 5.37 -4.05 -14.40
CA VAL A 82 6.83 -4.17 -14.39
C VAL A 82 7.43 -3.28 -13.30
N TRP A 83 8.15 -3.93 -12.39
CA TRP A 83 8.74 -3.31 -11.20
C TRP A 83 10.26 -3.38 -11.29
N LYS A 84 10.92 -2.29 -10.91
CA LYS A 84 12.38 -2.23 -10.72
C LYS A 84 12.67 -2.22 -9.24
N LEU A 85 13.12 -3.35 -8.73
CA LEU A 85 13.28 -3.61 -7.30
C LEU A 85 14.76 -3.66 -6.92
N PRO A 86 15.12 -3.32 -5.67
CA PRO A 86 16.45 -3.59 -5.16
C PRO A 86 16.82 -5.07 -5.33
N GLN A 87 18.08 -5.36 -5.64
CA GLN A 87 18.54 -6.69 -6.03
C GLN A 87 18.12 -7.80 -5.04
N TYR A 88 18.16 -7.50 -3.74
CA TYR A 88 17.84 -8.43 -2.65
C TYR A 88 16.37 -8.87 -2.62
N PHE A 89 15.47 -8.27 -3.40
CA PHE A 89 14.10 -8.78 -3.56
C PHE A 89 14.03 -10.05 -4.40
N HIS A 90 15.04 -10.32 -5.24
CA HIS A 90 15.04 -11.49 -6.11
C HIS A 90 15.08 -12.80 -5.28
N PRO A 91 14.29 -13.84 -5.63
CA PRO A 91 14.25 -15.11 -4.88
C PRO A 91 15.60 -15.81 -4.70
N HIS A 92 16.55 -15.56 -5.61
CA HIS A 92 17.94 -16.02 -5.51
C HIS A 92 18.61 -15.63 -4.16
N PHE A 93 18.25 -14.50 -3.56
CA PHE A 93 18.77 -14.06 -2.26
C PHE A 93 17.96 -14.56 -1.06
N GLY A 94 17.01 -15.48 -1.28
CA GLY A 94 16.18 -16.05 -0.22
C GLY A 94 14.96 -15.21 0.17
N THR A 95 14.73 -14.06 -0.48
CA THR A 95 13.51 -13.28 -0.29
C THR A 95 12.30 -14.04 -0.84
N ARG A 96 11.29 -14.23 0.02
CA ARG A 96 10.06 -14.93 -0.33
C ARG A 96 8.92 -13.95 -0.52
N MET A 97 8.38 -13.88 -1.74
CA MET A 97 7.16 -13.15 -2.04
C MET A 97 6.04 -14.15 -2.32
N SER A 98 5.12 -14.32 -1.38
CA SER A 98 4.15 -15.43 -1.34
C SER A 98 3.36 -15.66 -2.64
N TYR A 99 3.11 -14.60 -3.42
CA TYR A 99 2.40 -14.70 -4.70
C TYR A 99 3.33 -14.98 -5.90
N HIS A 100 4.59 -14.56 -5.85
CA HIS A 100 5.56 -14.63 -6.95
C HIS A 100 6.70 -15.63 -6.71
N GLU A 101 6.64 -16.42 -5.63
CA GLU A 101 7.69 -17.35 -5.20
C GLU A 101 7.90 -18.50 -6.20
N LYS A 102 6.82 -19.00 -6.81
CA LYS A 102 6.85 -20.20 -7.67
C LYS A 102 7.14 -19.90 -9.14
N ASN A 103 7.02 -18.64 -9.57
CA ASN A 103 7.14 -18.24 -10.96
C ASN A 103 8.43 -17.45 -11.16
N LEU A 104 9.55 -18.15 -11.30
CA LEU A 104 10.86 -17.54 -11.52
C LEU A 104 10.96 -16.85 -12.90
N ASP A 105 10.15 -17.26 -13.88
CA ASP A 105 10.12 -16.62 -15.21
C ASP A 105 9.62 -15.17 -15.16
N SER A 106 8.96 -14.79 -14.07
CA SER A 106 8.56 -13.40 -13.80
C SER A 106 9.72 -12.49 -13.40
N TRP A 107 10.89 -13.07 -13.13
CA TRP A 107 12.02 -12.37 -12.55
C TRP A 107 13.21 -12.27 -13.51
N GLN A 108 13.89 -11.14 -13.47
CA GLN A 108 15.17 -10.94 -14.12
C GLN A 108 16.14 -10.32 -13.12
N LEU A 109 17.36 -10.84 -13.06
CA LEU A 109 18.40 -10.37 -12.15
C LEU A 109 19.45 -9.56 -12.91
N TYR A 110 19.78 -8.39 -12.37
CA TYR A 110 20.87 -7.51 -12.83
C TYR A 110 21.85 -7.26 -11.66
N ASP A 111 22.98 -6.62 -11.95
CA ASP A 111 24.07 -6.44 -10.98
C ASP A 111 23.66 -5.64 -9.72
N SER A 112 22.76 -4.67 -9.85
CA SER A 112 22.36 -3.78 -8.76
C SER A 112 20.85 -3.76 -8.47
N TYR A 113 20.05 -4.44 -9.28
CA TYR A 113 18.59 -4.46 -9.17
C TYR A 113 18.02 -5.76 -9.74
N CYS A 114 16.73 -5.98 -9.55
CA CYS A 114 15.99 -7.00 -10.28
C CYS A 114 14.72 -6.40 -10.89
N ILE A 115 14.23 -7.05 -11.95
CA ILE A 115 12.93 -6.75 -12.54
C ILE A 115 11.95 -7.85 -12.14
N LEU A 116 10.76 -7.44 -11.72
CA LEU A 116 9.62 -8.32 -11.52
C LEU A 116 8.51 -7.92 -12.48
N ASN A 117 8.06 -8.85 -13.33
CA ASN A 117 6.81 -8.69 -14.06
C ASN A 117 5.69 -9.44 -13.34
N THR A 118 4.77 -8.70 -12.71
CA THR A 118 3.69 -9.28 -11.90
C THR A 118 2.57 -9.90 -12.74
N VAL A 119 2.53 -9.61 -14.04
CA VAL A 119 1.58 -10.21 -14.99
C VAL A 119 2.38 -10.97 -16.04
N VAL A 120 2.42 -12.29 -15.91
CA VAL A 120 2.95 -13.14 -16.97
C VAL A 120 1.82 -13.37 -17.96
N GLU A 121 2.01 -12.94 -19.21
CA GLU A 121 1.13 -13.37 -20.30
C GLU A 121 1.24 -14.88 -20.39
N VAL A 122 0.14 -15.58 -20.08
CA VAL A 122 0.04 -17.02 -20.35
C VAL A 122 0.12 -17.16 -21.87
N LYS A 123 1.24 -17.66 -22.38
CA LYS A 123 1.31 -18.11 -23.77
C LYS A 123 0.39 -19.32 -23.86
N ASN A 124 -0.81 -19.12 -24.39
CA ASN A 124 -1.67 -20.22 -24.80
C ASN A 124 -0.88 -21.02 -25.85
N LEU A 125 -0.55 -22.26 -25.51
CA LEU A 125 -0.05 -23.27 -26.44
C LEU A 125 -1.19 -23.77 -27.32
#